data_AF-A0A2E4Y8Q2-F1
#
_entry.id   AF-A0A2E4Y8Q2-F1
#
_cell.length_a   1.000
_cell.length_b   1.000
_cell.length_c   1.000
_cell.angle_alpha   90.00
_cell.angle_beta   90.00
_cell.angle_gamma   90.00
#
_symmetry.space_group_name_H-M   'P 1'
#
loop_
_entity.id
_entity.type
_entity.pdbx_description
1 polymer ?
#
loop_
_entity_poly.entity_id
_entity_poly.type
_entity_poly.pdbx_seq_one_letter_code
_entity_poly.pdbx_strand_id
1 'polypeptide(L)'
;MENLYLVASKTGWEFITLGNLFVILVLVAWICLAANWLRLSRLLLSVSALLLLLVSALPVGEWLLAPLERRFSTNTALPPAPEGIIILDGAIDPVLSEAWGQTEIGEAAEQLTTLLYLANLFPDAQLVFISGSA
;
A
#
# COMPACT_ATOMS: atom_id res chain seq x y z
N MET A 1 26.04 9.00 1.65
CA MET A 1 25.81 7.94 0.64
C MET A 1 24.54 7.13 0.93
N GLU A 2 24.07 7.14 2.18
CA GLU A 2 22.86 6.47 2.67
C GLU A 2 21.57 7.03 2.03
N ASN A 3 21.44 8.36 1.94
CA ASN A 3 20.30 9.03 1.30
C ASN A 3 20.15 8.71 -0.20
N LEU A 4 21.25 8.48 -0.91
CA LEU A 4 21.21 8.22 -2.36
C LEU A 4 20.72 6.79 -2.65
N TYR A 5 21.07 5.83 -1.79
CA TYR A 5 20.53 4.48 -1.85
C TYR A 5 19.02 4.46 -1.54
N LEU A 6 18.60 5.19 -0.49
CA LEU A 6 17.19 5.31 -0.13
C LEU A 6 16.37 6.00 -1.22
N VAL A 7 16.88 7.07 -1.82
CA VAL A 7 16.20 7.76 -2.93
C VAL A 7 16.15 6.88 -4.17
N ALA A 8 17.25 6.19 -4.52
CA ALA A 8 17.31 5.33 -5.70
C ALA A 8 16.43 4.07 -5.57
N SER A 9 16.39 3.43 -4.39
CA SER A 9 15.49 2.29 -4.16
C SER A 9 14.02 2.75 -4.19
N LYS A 10 13.73 3.95 -3.67
CA LYS A 10 12.38 4.53 -3.67
C LYS A 10 11.89 4.87 -5.07
N THR A 11 12.70 5.57 -5.87
CA THR A 11 12.34 5.90 -7.26
C THR A 11 12.29 4.65 -8.15
N GLY A 12 13.23 3.71 -7.99
CA GLY A 12 13.22 2.46 -8.74
C GLY A 12 11.95 1.64 -8.50
N TRP A 13 11.48 1.59 -7.25
CA TRP A 13 10.24 0.90 -6.89
C TRP A 13 8.99 1.63 -7.43
N GLU A 14 8.98 2.96 -7.39
CA GLU A 14 7.88 3.76 -7.96
C GLU A 14 7.76 3.59 -9.47
N PHE A 15 8.87 3.43 -10.22
CA PHE A 15 8.81 3.13 -11.65
C PHE A 15 8.23 1.76 -11.98
N ILE A 16 8.43 0.77 -11.10
CA ILE A 16 7.92 -0.60 -11.27
C ILE A 16 6.46 -0.73 -10.81
N THR A 17 5.92 0.30 -10.16
CA THR A 17 4.54 0.31 -9.72
C THR A 17 3.60 0.20 -10.93
N LEU A 18 2.58 -0.65 -10.83
CA LEU A 18 1.70 -1.02 -11.94
C LEU A 18 1.10 0.21 -12.65
N GLY A 19 0.76 1.26 -11.89
CA GLY A 19 0.25 2.53 -12.42
C GLY A 19 1.24 3.26 -13.34
N ASN A 20 2.52 3.32 -12.98
CA ASN A 20 3.54 3.98 -13.79
C ASN A 20 3.85 3.18 -15.06
N LEU A 21 3.78 1.85 -15.02
CA LEU A 21 3.91 1.00 -16.20
C LEU A 21 2.80 1.27 -17.23
N PHE A 22 1.55 1.50 -16.80
CA PHE A 22 0.46 1.90 -17.70
C PHE A 22 0.76 3.23 -18.40
N VAL A 23 1.25 4.22 -17.66
CA VAL A 23 1.61 5.54 -18.21
C VAL A 23 2.71 5.40 -19.28
N ILE A 24 3.75 4.60 -18.98
CA ILE A 24 4.83 4.31 -19.95
C ILE A 24 4.29 3.62 -21.19
N LEU A 25 3.39 2.63 -21.04
CA LEU A 25 2.82 1.88 -22.16
C LEU A 25 2.01 2.78 -23.10
N VAL A 26 1.22 3.70 -22.54
CA VAL A 26 0.46 4.71 -23.31
C VAL A 26 1.41 5.68 -24.01
N LEU A 27 2.47 6.14 -23.34
CA LEU A 27 3.48 7.01 -23.95
C LEU A 27 4.18 6.33 -25.13
N VAL A 28 4.56 5.06 -25.00
CA VAL A 28 5.17 4.28 -26.09
C VAL A 28 4.18 4.10 -27.25
N ALA A 29 2.90 3.85 -26.96
CA ALA A 29 1.86 3.75 -27.99
C ALA A 29 1.67 5.07 -28.76
N TRP A 30 1.77 6.21 -28.07
CA TRP A 30 1.71 7.55 -28.65
C TRP A 30 2.94 7.85 -29.52
N ILE A 31 4.15 7.53 -29.05
CA ILE A 31 5.39 7.68 -29.85
C ILE A 31 5.33 6.80 -31.11
N CYS A 32 4.82 5.57 -31.02
CA CYS A 32 4.62 4.71 -32.18
C CYS A 32 3.59 5.27 -33.17
N LEU A 33 2.58 5.99 -32.69
CA LEU A 33 1.62 6.70 -33.53
C LEU A 33 2.31 7.83 -34.30
N ALA A 34 3.16 8.62 -33.61
CA ALA A 34 3.94 9.70 -34.22
C ALA A 34 4.97 9.17 -35.23
N ALA A 35 5.54 7.98 -35.00
CA ALA A 35 6.44 7.29 -35.93
C ALA A 35 5.71 6.59 -37.11
N ASN A 36 4.39 6.78 -37.24
CA ASN A 36 3.54 6.22 -38.30
C ASN A 36 3.46 4.68 -38.31
N TRP A 37 3.84 4.02 -37.20
CA TRP A 37 3.69 2.58 -37.00
C TRP A 37 2.28 2.23 -36.51
N LEU A 38 1.28 2.54 -37.33
CA LEU A 38 -0.14 2.46 -37.00
C LEU A 38 -0.59 1.08 -36.50
N ARG A 39 -0.03 -0.01 -37.05
CA ARG A 39 -0.35 -1.38 -36.61
C ARG A 39 0.12 -1.65 -35.18
N LEU A 40 1.33 -1.20 -34.85
CA LEU A 40 1.93 -1.41 -33.54
C LEU A 40 1.24 -0.52 -32.50
N SER A 41 1.05 0.77 -32.82
CA SER A 41 0.35 1.71 -31.95
C SER A 41 -1.07 1.23 -31.60
N ARG A 42 -1.85 0.79 -32.60
CA ARG A 42 -3.21 0.30 -32.36
C ARG A 42 -3.25 -0.97 -31.51
N LEU A 43 -2.28 -1.86 -31.69
CA LEU A 43 -2.15 -3.04 -30.86
C LEU A 43 -1.82 -2.66 -29.42
N LEU A 44 -0.79 -1.82 -29.19
CA LEU A 44 -0.42 -1.36 -27.85
C LEU A 44 -1.58 -0.63 -27.16
N LEU A 45 -2.28 0.27 -27.86
CA LEU A 45 -3.45 0.96 -27.33
C LEU A 45 -4.59 -0.01 -26.96
N SER A 46 -4.88 -0.98 -27.83
CA SER A 46 -5.93 -1.98 -27.56
C SER A 46 -5.59 -2.84 -26.34
N VAL A 47 -4.33 -3.27 -26.21
CA VAL A 47 -3.86 -4.06 -25.07
C VAL A 47 -3.90 -3.22 -23.79
N SER A 48 -3.46 -1.97 -23.85
CA SER A 48 -3.51 -1.04 -22.71
C SER A 48 -4.95 -0.80 -22.25
N ALA A 49 -5.87 -0.54 -23.18
CA ALA A 49 -7.28 -0.32 -22.87
C ALA A 49 -7.95 -1.57 -22.28
N LEU A 50 -7.63 -2.75 -22.80
CA LEU A 50 -8.15 -4.02 -22.30
C LEU A 50 -7.60 -4.32 -20.89
N LEU A 51 -6.30 -4.12 -20.67
CA LEU A 51 -5.68 -4.25 -19.34
C LEU A 51 -6.30 -3.27 -18.34
N LEU A 52 -6.54 -2.01 -18.74
CA LEU A 52 -7.17 -1.02 -17.87
C LEU A 52 -8.61 -1.43 -17.52
N LEU A 53 -9.38 -1.91 -18.49
CA LEU A 53 -10.71 -2.46 -18.24
C LEU A 53 -10.66 -3.65 -17.28
N LEU A 54 -9.70 -4.55 -17.46
CA LEU A 54 -9.56 -5.75 -16.63
C LEU A 54 -9.19 -5.38 -15.19
N VAL A 55 -8.21 -4.51 -14.99
CA VAL A 55 -7.75 -4.08 -13.66
C VAL A 55 -8.76 -3.19 -12.96
N SER A 56 -9.49 -2.33 -13.68
CA SER A 56 -10.52 -1.48 -13.08
C SER A 56 -11.82 -2.22 -12.79
N ALA A 57 -12.18 -3.24 -13.58
CA ALA A 57 -13.43 -3.97 -13.38
C ALA A 57 -13.27 -5.22 -12.48
N LEU A 58 -12.07 -5.79 -12.40
CA LEU A 58 -11.80 -6.97 -11.58
C LEU A 58 -10.89 -6.62 -10.40
N PRO A 59 -11.18 -7.13 -9.19
CA PRO A 59 -10.33 -6.95 -8.02
C PRO A 59 -9.13 -7.91 -8.09
N VAL A 60 -8.29 -7.74 -9.12
CA VAL A 60 -7.13 -8.61 -9.37
C VAL A 60 -6.15 -8.59 -8.21
N GLY A 61 -6.00 -7.43 -7.54
CA GLY A 61 -5.18 -7.29 -6.34
C GLY A 61 -5.65 -8.21 -5.21
N GLU A 62 -6.93 -8.14 -4.85
CA GLU A 62 -7.55 -8.98 -3.82
C GLU A 62 -7.41 -10.47 -4.14
N TRP A 63 -7.59 -10.85 -5.40
CA TRP A 63 -7.44 -12.26 -5.81
C TRP A 63 -6.01 -12.77 -5.68
N LEU A 64 -5.03 -11.89 -5.86
CA LEU A 64 -3.62 -12.23 -5.71
C LEU A 64 -3.21 -12.26 -4.22
N LEU A 65 -3.81 -11.39 -3.40
CA LEU A 65 -3.56 -11.30 -1.95
C LEU A 65 -4.26 -12.41 -1.16
N ALA A 66 -5.50 -12.75 -1.48
CA ALA A 66 -6.28 -13.76 -0.78
C ALA A 66 -5.57 -15.11 -0.54
N PRO A 67 -4.85 -15.74 -1.51
CA PRO A 67 -4.12 -16.98 -1.25
C PRO A 67 -2.86 -16.77 -0.40
N LEU A 68 -2.31 -15.56 -0.32
CA LEU A 68 -1.20 -15.21 0.57
C LEU A 68 -1.72 -15.04 2.00
N GLU A 69 -2.83 -14.33 2.18
CA GLU A 69 -3.46 -14.09 3.48
C GLU A 69 -3.98 -15.37 4.12
N ARG A 70 -4.61 -16.27 3.35
CA ARG A 70 -5.11 -17.57 3.84
C ARG A 70 -4.03 -18.48 4.42
N ARG A 71 -2.75 -18.18 4.23
CA ARG A 71 -1.65 -18.92 4.84
C ARG A 71 -1.49 -18.61 6.33
N PHE A 72 -2.00 -17.47 6.76
CA PHE A 72 -1.94 -17.05 8.15
C PHE A 72 -3.26 -17.37 8.84
N SER A 73 -3.18 -18.02 10.00
CA SER A 73 -4.35 -18.29 10.81
C SER A 73 -4.92 -16.97 11.33
N THR A 74 -6.14 -16.64 10.98
CA THR A 74 -6.85 -15.52 11.58
C THR A 74 -7.12 -15.83 13.04
N ASN A 75 -6.73 -14.94 13.95
CA ASN A 75 -7.07 -14.98 15.37
C ASN A 75 -6.34 -16.08 16.19
N THR A 76 -5.00 -16.01 16.23
CA THR A 76 -4.22 -16.81 17.19
C THR A 76 -4.68 -16.51 18.61
N ALA A 77 -4.88 -17.55 19.43
CA ALA A 77 -5.31 -17.39 20.81
C ALA A 77 -4.40 -16.38 21.55
N LEU A 78 -5.02 -15.36 22.15
CA LEU A 78 -4.30 -14.35 22.89
C LEU A 78 -3.47 -15.01 24.00
N PRO A 79 -2.18 -14.66 24.15
CA PRO A 79 -1.37 -15.15 25.26
C PRO A 79 -1.99 -14.72 26.60
N PRO A 80 -1.71 -15.47 27.69
CA PRO A 80 -2.16 -15.08 29.03
C PRO A 80 -1.63 -13.68 29.37
N ALA A 81 -2.50 -12.87 30.00
CA ALA A 81 -2.35 -11.45 30.37
C ALA A 81 -0.94 -10.85 30.17
N PRO A 82 -0.70 -10.14 29.05
CA PRO A 82 0.59 -9.51 28.81
C PRO A 82 0.83 -8.35 29.79
N GLU A 83 2.07 -8.20 30.25
CA GLU A 83 2.49 -7.07 31.11
C GLU A 83 2.61 -5.75 30.32
N GLY A 84 2.76 -5.84 28.99
CA GLY A 84 2.85 -4.69 28.11
C GLY A 84 2.45 -5.01 26.67
N ILE A 85 1.91 -4.01 26.00
CA ILE A 85 1.41 -4.07 24.62
C ILE A 85 2.16 -3.01 23.82
N ILE A 86 2.95 -3.46 22.84
CA ILE A 86 3.68 -2.59 21.93
C ILE A 86 3.05 -2.71 20.55
N ILE A 87 2.63 -1.59 19.98
CA ILE A 87 2.11 -1.54 18.61
C ILE A 87 3.03 -0.65 17.77
N LEU A 88 3.51 -1.24 16.68
CA LEU A 88 4.31 -0.59 15.64
C LEU A 88 3.35 -0.26 14.51
N ASP A 89 2.93 0.99 14.38
CA ASP A 89 1.86 1.35 13.48
C ASP A 89 2.13 2.65 12.72
N GLY A 90 1.71 2.66 11.47
CA GLY A 90 1.72 3.81 10.56
C GLY A 90 0.32 4.37 10.32
N ALA A 91 -0.69 3.98 11.09
CA ALA A 91 -2.07 4.44 10.91
C ALA A 91 -2.23 5.95 11.07
N ILE A 92 -1.35 6.62 11.81
CA ILE A 92 -1.36 8.08 11.90
C ILE A 92 -0.42 8.61 10.83
N ASP A 93 -0.96 9.39 9.88
CA ASP A 93 -0.12 10.11 8.91
C ASP A 93 0.36 11.42 9.57
N PRO A 94 1.65 11.53 9.95
CA PRO A 94 2.15 12.70 10.66
C PRO A 94 2.14 13.95 9.77
N VAL A 95 2.34 13.80 8.46
CA VAL A 95 2.42 14.93 7.51
C VAL A 95 1.04 15.54 7.32
N LEU A 96 0.02 14.71 7.09
CA LEU A 96 -1.36 15.18 6.99
C LEU A 96 -1.90 15.68 8.32
N SER A 97 -1.55 15.01 9.42
CA SER A 97 -1.99 15.44 10.76
C SER A 97 -1.46 16.81 11.14
N GLU A 98 -0.19 17.10 10.80
CA GLU A 98 0.40 18.43 11.00
C GLU A 98 -0.22 19.47 10.07
N ALA A 99 -0.50 19.11 8.81
CA ALA A 99 -1.09 20.00 7.82
C ALA A 99 -2.54 20.41 8.15
N TRP A 100 -3.35 19.49 8.71
CA TRP A 100 -4.76 19.74 9.02
C TRP A 100 -5.03 20.05 10.50
N GLY A 101 -4.02 19.95 11.37
CA GLY A 101 -4.15 20.25 12.80
C GLY A 101 -5.06 19.28 13.56
N GLN A 102 -5.32 18.12 12.99
CA GLN A 102 -6.13 17.05 13.56
C GLN A 102 -5.47 15.70 13.24
N THR A 103 -5.66 14.70 14.12
CA THR A 103 -5.10 13.37 13.88
C THR A 103 -5.77 12.72 12.68
N GLU A 104 -4.99 12.51 11.62
CA GLU A 104 -5.44 11.81 10.43
C GLU A 104 -5.09 10.33 10.51
N ILE A 105 -6.13 9.51 10.37
CA ILE A 105 -6.03 8.06 10.44
C ILE A 105 -6.14 7.51 9.02
N GLY A 106 -5.09 6.82 8.57
CA GLY A 106 -5.02 6.16 7.27
C GLY A 106 -5.60 4.75 7.26
N GLU A 107 -5.24 3.97 6.24
CA GLU A 107 -5.77 2.62 6.00
C GLU A 107 -5.49 1.63 7.15
N ALA A 108 -4.50 1.90 8.01
CA ALA A 108 -4.18 1.04 9.15
C ALA A 108 -5.02 1.33 10.43
N ALA A 109 -6.14 2.04 10.32
CA ALA A 109 -7.05 2.35 11.44
C ALA A 109 -7.44 1.13 12.29
N GLU A 110 -7.55 -0.05 11.67
CA GLU A 110 -7.87 -1.31 12.34
C GLU A 110 -6.90 -1.65 13.49
N GLN A 111 -5.62 -1.27 13.35
CA GLN A 111 -4.58 -1.51 14.35
C GLN A 111 -4.81 -0.63 15.59
N LEU A 112 -5.20 0.63 15.41
CA LEU A 112 -5.58 1.52 16.51
C LEU A 112 -6.83 1.03 17.25
N THR A 113 -7.85 0.57 16.53
CA THR A 113 -9.04 -0.02 17.17
C THR A 113 -8.71 -1.31 17.92
N THR A 114 -7.78 -2.12 17.40
CA THR A 114 -7.30 -3.33 18.08
C THR A 114 -6.53 -2.98 19.36
N LEU A 115 -5.71 -1.93 19.32
CA LEU A 115 -5.03 -1.39 20.51
C LEU A 115 -6.04 -1.00 21.60
N LEU A 116 -7.09 -0.27 21.24
CA LEU A 116 -8.13 0.15 22.18
C LEU A 116 -8.91 -1.04 22.75
N TYR A 117 -9.18 -2.06 21.93
CA TYR A 117 -9.80 -3.29 22.40
C TYR A 117 -8.91 -4.00 23.43
N LEU A 118 -7.61 -4.14 23.13
CA LEU A 118 -6.67 -4.80 24.04
C LEU A 118 -6.40 -3.98 25.32
N ALA A 119 -6.40 -2.65 25.23
CA ALA A 119 -6.28 -1.75 26.38
C ALA A 119 -7.44 -1.93 27.38
N ASN A 120 -8.66 -2.15 26.86
CA ASN A 120 -9.82 -2.43 27.70
C ASN A 120 -9.79 -3.86 28.28
N LEU A 121 -9.25 -4.82 27.53
CA LEU A 121 -9.16 -6.22 27.97
C LEU A 121 -8.08 -6.42 29.04
N PHE A 122 -6.97 -5.67 28.96
CA PHE A 122 -5.83 -5.73 29.87
C PHE A 122 -5.53 -4.34 30.47
N PRO A 123 -6.33 -3.87 31.43
CA PRO A 123 -6.17 -2.53 31.99
C PRO A 123 -4.85 -2.32 32.75
N ASP A 124 -4.23 -3.41 33.22
CA ASP A 124 -2.95 -3.37 33.96
C ASP A 124 -1.72 -3.40 33.03
N ALA A 125 -1.90 -3.60 31.72
CA ALA A 125 -0.80 -3.71 30.77
C ALA A 125 -0.26 -2.32 30.35
N GLN A 126 1.05 -2.17 30.27
CA GLN A 126 1.67 -0.94 29.78
C GLN A 126 1.52 -0.82 28.26
N LEU A 127 0.87 0.25 27.77
CA LEU A 127 0.73 0.50 26.34
C LEU A 127 1.84 1.40 25.80
N VAL A 128 2.50 0.96 24.74
CA VAL A 128 3.51 1.73 24.01
C VAL A 128 3.14 1.78 22.53
N PHE A 129 2.94 2.99 22.01
CA PHE A 129 2.69 3.23 20.60
C PHE A 129 3.97 3.77 19.95
N ILE A 130 4.44 3.09 18.90
CA ILE A 130 5.62 3.50 18.16
C ILE A 130 5.19 3.73 16.71
N SER A 131 5.21 4.99 16.31
CA SER A 131 5.00 5.38 14.92
C SER A 131 6.32 5.77 14.28
N GLY A 132 6.56 5.25 13.08
CA GLY A 132 7.71 5.65 12.28
C GLY A 132 7.46 7.01 11.65
N SER A 133 8.40 7.94 11.80
CA SER A 133 8.50 9.09 10.89
C SER A 133 9.29 8.64 9.65
N ALA A 134 8.66 8.77 8.48
CA ALA A 134 9.29 8.52 7.19
C ALA A 134 9.82 9.84 6.59
#